data_AF-A0AAN6MM26-F1
#
_entry.id   AF-A0AAN6MM26-F1
#
_cell.length_a   1.000
_cell.length_b   1.000
_cell.length_c   1.000
_cell.angle_alpha   90.00
_cell.angle_beta   90.00
_cell.angle_gamma   90.00
#
_symmetry.space_group_name_H-M   'P 1'
#
loop_
_entity.id
_entity.type
_entity.pdbx_description
1 polymer ?
#
loop_
_entity_poly.entity_id
_entity_poly.type
_entity_poly.pdbx_seq_one_letter_code
_entity_poly.pdbx_strand_id
1 'polypeptide(L)'
;MLDERISSFFTQAGACTSKTECDTYAATIFGGPSPPVPDQGAWSYTVTAGPDNNTIVQFRELDSPLDVETLAAAHSIHPDLVARCVSHGTIGSPPGLLVYSMPKLPGETYLRISATLRDDDFTHRFTTVLGLAECVHSFLLNPSSPLLPPLARLFSTPSPKVSSS
;
A
#
# COMPACT_ATOMS: atom_id res chain seq x y z
N MET A 1 -4.58 -20.58 1.55
CA MET A 1 -3.89 -19.38 1.03
C MET A 1 -4.26 -18.10 1.78
N LEU A 2 -5.51 -17.61 1.78
CA LEU A 2 -5.86 -16.38 2.53
C LEU A 2 -5.75 -16.55 4.06
N ASP A 3 -6.41 -17.57 4.62
CA ASP A 3 -6.40 -17.83 6.07
C ASP A 3 -4.98 -18.11 6.61
N GLU A 4 -4.15 -18.77 5.81
CA GLU A 4 -2.73 -19.01 6.14
C GLU A 4 -1.94 -17.70 6.21
N ARG A 5 -2.17 -16.76 5.29
CA ARG A 5 -1.50 -15.45 5.31
C ARG A 5 -1.95 -14.61 6.51
N ILE A 6 -3.24 -14.63 6.82
CA ILE A 6 -3.78 -13.96 8.01
C ILE A 6 -3.18 -14.58 9.28
N SER A 7 -3.20 -15.91 9.39
CA SER A 7 -2.64 -16.64 10.53
C SER A 7 -1.13 -16.38 10.68
N SER A 8 -0.39 -16.38 9.57
CA SER A 8 1.04 -16.07 9.54
C SER A 8 1.32 -14.67 10.06
N PHE A 9 0.54 -13.67 9.64
CA PHE A 9 0.70 -12.29 10.14
C PHE A 9 0.53 -12.23 11.66
N PHE A 10 -0.55 -12.78 12.22
CA PHE A 10 -0.77 -12.72 13.67
C PHE A 10 0.26 -13.53 14.48
N THR A 11 0.80 -14.59 13.88
CA THR A 11 1.90 -15.36 14.48
C THR A 11 3.22 -14.57 14.46
N GLN A 12 3.52 -13.90 13.35
CA GLN A 12 4.82 -13.22 13.12
C GLN A 12 4.89 -11.83 13.75
N ALA A 13 3.79 -11.08 13.74
CA ALA A 13 3.73 -9.75 14.33
C ALA A 13 3.97 -9.78 15.86
N GLY A 14 3.89 -10.96 16.48
CA GLY A 14 4.02 -11.14 17.92
C GLY A 14 2.90 -10.44 18.72
N ALA A 15 1.88 -9.93 18.02
CA ALA A 15 0.86 -9.09 18.59
C ALA A 15 -0.08 -9.89 19.49
N CYS A 16 -0.42 -9.34 20.64
CA CYS A 16 -1.48 -9.91 21.50
C CYS A 16 -2.88 -9.72 20.89
N THR A 17 -3.00 -8.85 19.89
CA THR A 17 -4.26 -8.54 19.22
C THR A 17 -4.63 -9.65 18.25
N SER A 18 -5.83 -10.19 18.41
CA SER A 18 -6.41 -11.21 17.53
C SER A 18 -7.07 -10.61 16.29
N LYS A 19 -7.29 -11.47 15.28
CA LYS A 19 -8.10 -11.14 14.10
C LYS A 19 -9.48 -10.59 14.48
N THR A 20 -10.16 -11.24 15.42
CA THR A 20 -11.50 -10.86 15.85
C THR A 20 -11.54 -9.48 16.49
N GLU A 21 -10.52 -9.12 17.26
CA GLU A 21 -10.39 -7.77 17.83
C GLU A 21 -10.17 -6.71 16.74
N CYS A 22 -9.34 -7.01 15.74
CA CYS A 22 -9.14 -6.12 14.58
C CYS A 22 -10.46 -5.93 13.79
N ASP A 23 -11.18 -7.02 13.52
CA ASP A 23 -12.46 -6.98 12.81
C ASP A 23 -13.51 -6.18 13.59
N THR A 24 -13.60 -6.42 14.89
CA THR A 24 -14.52 -5.69 15.78
C THR A 24 -14.19 -4.21 15.83
N TYR A 25 -12.91 -3.86 15.92
CA TYR A 25 -12.45 -2.47 15.86
C TYR A 25 -12.88 -1.83 14.54
N ALA A 26 -12.59 -2.46 13.40
CA ALA A 26 -12.91 -1.89 12.09
C ALA A 26 -14.42 -1.68 11.91
N ALA A 27 -15.23 -2.68 12.28
CA ALA A 27 -16.68 -2.59 12.22
C ALA A 27 -17.25 -1.50 13.15
N THR A 28 -16.66 -1.31 14.34
CA THR A 28 -17.12 -0.31 15.31
C THR A 28 -16.78 1.11 14.88
N ILE A 29 -15.55 1.33 14.39
CA ILE A 29 -15.05 2.67 14.07
C ILE A 29 -15.55 3.17 12.71
N PHE A 30 -15.60 2.29 11.71
CA PHE A 30 -15.95 2.67 10.34
C PHE A 30 -17.38 2.28 9.95
N GLY A 31 -18.00 1.36 10.70
CA GLY A 31 -19.33 0.83 10.41
C GLY A 31 -19.29 -0.32 9.40
N GLY A 32 -20.38 -1.09 9.37
CA GLY A 32 -20.56 -2.21 8.44
C GLY A 32 -19.69 -3.44 8.74
N PRO A 33 -19.82 -4.49 7.92
CA PRO A 33 -18.96 -5.67 8.00
C PRO A 33 -17.50 -5.34 7.65
N SER A 34 -16.56 -6.08 8.22
CA SER A 34 -15.13 -5.88 7.98
C SER A 34 -14.44 -7.09 7.30
N PRO A 35 -14.82 -7.48 6.06
CA PRO A 35 -14.25 -8.67 5.46
C PRO A 35 -12.76 -8.45 5.13
N PRO A 36 -11.91 -9.49 5.31
CA PRO A 36 -10.52 -9.45 4.87
C PRO A 36 -10.43 -9.20 3.37
N VAL A 37 -9.46 -8.38 2.95
CA VAL A 37 -9.14 -8.30 1.51
C VAL A 37 -8.50 -9.61 1.03
N PRO A 38 -8.71 -10.03 -0.23
CA PRO A 38 -8.10 -11.26 -0.75
C PRO A 38 -6.56 -11.23 -0.72
N ASP A 39 -5.98 -10.05 -0.94
CA ASP A 39 -4.54 -9.81 -1.02
C ASP A 39 -4.05 -9.15 0.28
N GLN A 40 -3.63 -9.96 1.25
CA GLN A 40 -3.04 -9.48 2.50
C GLN A 40 -1.64 -8.89 2.30
N GLY A 41 -1.13 -8.13 3.27
CA GLY A 41 0.27 -7.70 3.29
C GLY A 41 1.17 -8.71 4.01
N ALA A 42 2.48 -8.61 3.83
CA ALA A 42 3.43 -9.38 4.65
C ALA A 42 3.44 -8.91 6.12
N TRP A 43 3.36 -7.59 6.31
CA TRP A 43 3.46 -6.92 7.62
C TRP A 43 2.13 -6.31 8.08
N SER A 44 1.02 -6.75 7.48
CA SER A 44 -0.29 -6.16 7.77
C SER A 44 -1.45 -7.10 7.51
N TYR A 45 -2.39 -7.11 8.46
CA TYR A 45 -3.75 -7.57 8.24
C TYR A 45 -4.59 -6.42 7.68
N THR A 46 -5.29 -6.65 6.58
CA THR A 46 -6.07 -5.63 5.88
C THR A 46 -7.51 -6.09 5.67
N VAL A 47 -8.46 -5.21 5.98
CA VAL A 47 -9.89 -5.42 5.78
C VAL A 47 -10.50 -4.26 5.00
N THR A 48 -11.63 -4.49 4.35
CA THR A 48 -12.52 -3.38 3.97
C THR A 48 -13.49 -3.10 5.12
N ALA A 49 -13.98 -1.88 5.25
CA ALA A 49 -15.02 -1.50 6.19
C ALA A 49 -15.80 -0.28 5.64
N GLY A 50 -16.76 0.22 6.41
CA GLY A 50 -17.57 1.37 6.06
C GLY A 50 -18.75 1.05 5.13
N PRO A 51 -19.60 2.05 4.84
CA PRO A 51 -20.67 1.92 3.86
C PRO A 51 -20.11 1.41 2.52
N ASP A 52 -20.75 0.39 1.96
CA ASP A 52 -20.35 -0.24 0.69
C ASP A 52 -18.90 -0.77 0.65
N ASN A 53 -18.29 -1.07 1.81
CA ASN A 53 -16.89 -1.51 1.91
C ASN A 53 -15.90 -0.51 1.27
N ASN A 54 -16.20 0.79 1.38
CA ASN A 54 -15.46 1.87 0.73
C ASN A 54 -14.21 2.34 1.48
N THR A 55 -13.90 1.75 2.63
CA THR A 55 -12.73 2.09 3.45
C THR A 55 -11.82 0.87 3.55
N ILE A 56 -10.53 1.06 3.29
CA ILE A 56 -9.48 0.10 3.61
C ILE A 56 -8.95 0.40 5.00
N VAL A 57 -8.90 -0.61 5.86
CA VAL A 57 -8.31 -0.52 7.20
C VAL A 57 -7.13 -1.49 7.25
N GLN A 58 -5.95 -0.99 7.59
CA GLN A 58 -4.74 -1.79 7.78
C GLN A 58 -4.33 -1.81 9.24
N PHE A 59 -4.13 -3.02 9.75
CA PHE A 59 -3.51 -3.30 11.04
C PHE A 59 -2.09 -3.79 10.79
N ARG A 60 -1.09 -3.03 11.23
CA ARG A 60 0.32 -3.25 10.90
C ARG A 60 1.14 -3.54 12.15
N GLU A 61 2.18 -4.34 12.01
CA GLU A 61 3.18 -4.50 13.07
C GLU A 61 3.88 -3.15 13.37
N LEU A 62 4.37 -3.00 14.60
CA LEU A 62 5.02 -1.77 15.06
C LEU A 62 6.30 -1.43 14.28
N ASP A 63 7.01 -2.46 13.79
CA ASP A 63 8.28 -2.32 13.08
C ASP A 63 8.12 -1.96 11.59
N SER A 64 6.88 -1.95 11.08
CA SER A 64 6.55 -1.61 9.70
C SER A 64 5.48 -0.50 9.61
N PRO A 65 5.72 0.70 10.19
CA PRO A 65 4.77 1.81 10.10
C PRO A 65 4.67 2.33 8.66
N LEU A 66 3.52 2.94 8.34
CA LEU A 66 3.41 3.73 7.12
C LEU A 66 3.96 5.14 7.38
N ASP A 67 4.72 5.66 6.42
CA ASP A 67 5.11 7.07 6.43
C ASP A 67 3.93 7.93 5.94
N VAL A 68 3.13 8.39 6.90
CA VAL A 68 1.91 9.18 6.64
C VAL A 68 2.24 10.53 6.02
N GLU A 69 3.39 11.13 6.32
CA GLU A 69 3.81 12.41 5.73
C GLU A 69 4.15 12.23 4.25
N THR A 70 4.91 11.19 3.92
CA THR A 70 5.19 10.82 2.52
C THR A 70 3.90 10.50 1.77
N LEU A 71 2.96 9.76 2.38
CA LEU A 71 1.66 9.47 1.76
C LEU A 71 0.80 10.71 1.56
N ALA A 72 0.82 11.66 2.50
CA ALA A 72 0.09 12.92 2.39
C ALA A 72 0.66 13.80 1.26
N ALA A 73 1.99 13.88 1.14
CA ALA A 73 2.65 14.57 0.04
C ALA A 73 2.37 13.88 -1.30
N ALA A 74 2.38 12.55 -1.35
CA ALA A 74 2.05 11.81 -2.56
C ALA A 74 0.58 12.02 -2.99
N HIS A 75 -0.34 12.04 -2.03
CA HIS A 75 -1.76 12.34 -2.27
C HIS A 75 -1.99 13.77 -2.76
N SER A 76 -1.24 14.76 -2.27
CA SER A 76 -1.40 16.15 -2.74
C SER A 76 -0.97 16.34 -4.19
N ILE A 77 -0.06 15.50 -4.69
CA ILE A 77 0.41 15.51 -6.08
C ILE A 77 -0.52 14.68 -6.98
N HIS A 78 -0.93 13.49 -6.52
CA HIS A 78 -1.72 12.53 -7.28
C HIS A 78 -2.94 12.03 -6.49
N PRO A 79 -3.97 12.88 -6.29
CA PRO A 79 -5.10 12.57 -5.39
C PRO A 79 -5.96 11.38 -5.86
N ASP A 80 -5.98 11.12 -7.17
CA ASP A 80 -6.75 10.01 -7.76
C ASP A 80 -6.00 8.67 -7.73
N LEU A 81 -4.67 8.69 -7.56
CA LEU A 81 -3.82 7.49 -7.56
C LEU A 81 -3.36 7.08 -6.16
N VAL A 82 -3.24 8.05 -5.25
CA VAL A 82 -2.80 7.81 -3.87
C VAL A 82 -3.96 8.12 -2.96
N ALA A 83 -4.39 7.14 -2.17
CA ALA A 83 -5.45 7.37 -1.19
C ALA A 83 -4.95 8.24 -0.03
N ARG A 84 -5.79 9.15 0.45
CA ARG A 84 -5.51 9.85 1.71
C ARG A 84 -5.44 8.85 2.86
N CYS A 85 -4.30 8.79 3.53
CA CYS A 85 -4.06 7.90 4.67
C CYS A 85 -4.28 8.64 5.99
N VAL A 86 -4.94 7.98 6.94
CA VAL A 86 -5.18 8.50 8.31
C VAL A 86 -4.70 7.46 9.31
N SER A 87 -3.87 7.88 10.28
CA SER A 87 -3.44 7.05 11.41
C SER A 87 -4.44 7.16 12.56
N HIS A 88 -4.76 6.03 13.20
CA HIS A 88 -5.68 5.93 14.33
C HIS A 88 -5.00 5.49 15.63
N GLY A 89 -3.66 5.48 15.64
CA GLY A 89 -2.86 5.01 16.77
C GLY A 89 -2.71 3.49 16.80
N THR A 90 -2.74 2.91 18.00
CA THR A 90 -2.43 1.48 18.23
C THR A 90 -3.61 0.79 18.91
N ILE A 91 -3.89 -0.45 18.49
CA ILE A 91 -4.87 -1.36 19.08
C ILE A 91 -4.16 -2.49 19.84
N GLY A 92 -4.77 -2.89 20.97
CA GLY A 92 -4.36 -4.05 21.77
C GLY A 92 -3.25 -3.75 22.76
N SER A 93 -2.96 -4.76 23.61
CA SER A 93 -1.87 -4.69 24.57
C SER A 93 -0.51 -4.83 23.88
N PRO A 94 0.55 -4.18 24.39
CA PRO A 94 1.89 -4.30 23.83
C PRO A 94 2.37 -5.76 23.70
N PRO A 95 2.92 -6.16 22.54
CA PRO A 95 3.01 -5.38 21.31
C PRO A 95 1.64 -5.29 20.59
N GLY A 96 1.15 -4.06 20.42
CA GLY A 96 -0.10 -3.79 19.70
C GLY A 96 0.10 -3.66 18.20
N LEU A 97 -0.97 -3.38 17.46
CA LEU A 97 -0.92 -3.13 16.01
C LEU A 97 -1.21 -1.66 15.70
N LEU A 98 -0.44 -1.07 14.80
CA LEU A 98 -0.69 0.26 14.25
C LEU A 98 -1.91 0.21 13.33
N VAL A 99 -2.80 1.21 13.43
CA VAL A 99 -4.04 1.25 12.65
C VAL A 99 -4.02 2.41 11.67
N TYR A 100 -4.30 2.10 10.41
CA TYR A 100 -4.42 3.08 9.34
C TYR A 100 -5.74 2.88 8.58
N SER A 101 -6.35 3.97 8.14
CA SER A 101 -7.49 3.92 7.22
C SER A 101 -7.25 4.73 5.96
N MET A 102 -7.78 4.25 4.84
CA MET A 102 -7.71 4.89 3.54
C MET A 102 -9.03 4.70 2.79
N PRO A 103 -9.51 5.66 2.00
CA PRO A 103 -10.57 5.39 1.01
C PRO A 103 -10.13 4.27 0.06
N LYS A 104 -11.04 3.36 -0.25
CA LYS A 104 -10.83 2.33 -1.27
C LYS A 104 -10.92 2.99 -2.63
N LEU A 105 -9.77 3.12 -3.31
CA LEU A 105 -9.74 3.61 -4.68
C LEU A 105 -10.41 2.61 -5.63
N PRO A 106 -11.05 3.09 -6.71
CA PRO A 106 -11.61 2.23 -7.73
C PRO A 106 -10.50 1.48 -8.49
N GLY A 107 -10.83 0.29 -8.99
CA GLY A 107 -9.93 -0.53 -9.81
C GLY A 107 -9.63 -1.90 -9.20
N GLU A 108 -8.93 -2.74 -9.97
CA GLU A 108 -8.40 -4.02 -9.52
C GLU A 108 -6.87 -3.98 -9.48
N THR A 109 -6.28 -4.76 -8.57
CA THR A 109 -4.83 -4.91 -8.50
C THR A 109 -4.32 -5.59 -9.76
N TYR A 110 -3.20 -5.10 -10.31
CA TYR A 110 -2.60 -5.71 -11.50
C TYR A 110 -2.26 -7.19 -11.27
N LEU A 111 -1.92 -7.60 -10.04
CA LEU A 111 -1.67 -9.00 -9.70
C LEU A 111 -2.87 -9.90 -10.07
N ARG A 112 -4.09 -9.45 -9.76
CA ARG A 112 -5.32 -10.17 -10.08
C ARG A 112 -5.64 -10.14 -11.56
N ILE A 113 -5.54 -8.97 -12.19
CA ILE A 113 -5.79 -8.83 -13.63
C ILE A 113 -4.81 -9.72 -14.41
N SER A 114 -3.52 -9.67 -14.08
CA SER A 114 -2.46 -10.39 -14.77
C SER A 114 -2.63 -11.91 -14.76
N ALA A 115 -3.24 -12.47 -13.71
CA ALA A 115 -3.56 -13.89 -13.64
C ALA A 115 -4.62 -14.33 -14.67
N THR A 116 -5.41 -13.39 -15.19
CA THR A 116 -6.46 -13.64 -16.19
C THR A 116 -6.07 -13.20 -17.60
N LEU A 117 -5.00 -12.42 -17.74
CA LEU A 117 -4.50 -11.99 -19.04
C LEU A 117 -3.94 -13.17 -19.80
N ARG A 118 -4.36 -13.32 -21.06
CA ARG A 118 -3.74 -14.27 -21.98
C ARG A 118 -2.32 -13.80 -22.34
N ASP A 119 -1.46 -14.73 -22.71
CA ASP A 119 -0.07 -14.42 -23.03
C ASP A 119 0.11 -13.51 -24.25
N ASP A 120 -0.89 -13.46 -25.12
CA ASP A 120 -0.95 -12.59 -26.30
C ASP A 120 -1.54 -11.21 -26.03
N ASP A 121 -1.97 -10.90 -24.79
CA ASP A 121 -2.49 -9.58 -24.42
C ASP A 121 -1.35 -8.57 -24.17
N PHE A 122 -0.54 -8.38 -25.21
CA PHE A 122 0.60 -7.48 -25.22
C PHE A 122 0.16 -6.03 -24.99
N THR A 123 -1.00 -5.64 -25.53
CA THR A 123 -1.54 -4.28 -25.40
C THR A 123 -1.82 -3.92 -23.95
N HIS A 124 -2.46 -4.81 -23.18
CA HIS A 124 -2.75 -4.54 -21.77
C HIS A 124 -1.47 -4.47 -20.93
N ARG A 125 -0.52 -5.39 -21.19
CA ARG A 125 0.79 -5.39 -20.51
C ARG A 125 1.58 -4.12 -20.83
N PHE A 126 1.67 -3.74 -22.10
CA PHE A 126 2.38 -2.55 -22.56
C PHE A 126 1.78 -1.27 -21.97
N THR A 127 0.45 -1.13 -22.01
CA THR A 127 -0.26 0.03 -21.44
C THR A 127 -0.02 0.15 -19.94
N THR A 128 -0.01 -0.98 -19.22
CA THR A 128 0.29 -0.99 -17.78
C THR A 128 1.72 -0.51 -17.51
N VAL A 129 2.70 -1.03 -18.26
CA VAL A 129 4.11 -0.63 -18.11
C VAL A 129 4.30 0.86 -18.39
N LEU A 130 3.66 1.37 -19.44
CA LEU A 130 3.73 2.79 -19.79
C LEU A 130 3.09 3.66 -18.70
N GLY A 131 1.89 3.32 -18.22
CA GLY A 131 1.22 4.07 -17.15
C GLY A 131 2.00 4.07 -15.83
N LEU A 132 2.67 2.96 -15.49
CA LEU A 132 3.58 2.91 -14.35
C LEU A 132 4.80 3.83 -14.54
N ALA A 133 5.39 3.83 -15.74
CA ALA A 133 6.53 4.70 -16.05
C ALA A 133 6.16 6.18 -15.98
N GLU A 134 4.99 6.56 -16.49
CA GLU A 134 4.46 7.92 -16.42
C GLU A 134 4.19 8.35 -14.98
N CYS A 135 3.58 7.49 -14.17
CA CYS A 135 3.34 7.74 -12.74
C CYS A 135 4.66 7.94 -11.97
N VAL A 136 5.66 7.07 -12.19
CA VAL A 136 6.98 7.25 -11.57
C VAL A 136 7.62 8.56 -12.04
N HIS A 137 7.54 8.88 -13.33
CA HIS A 137 8.09 10.11 -13.88
C HIS A 137 7.45 11.36 -13.26
N SER A 138 6.12 11.37 -13.08
CA SER A 138 5.42 12.50 -12.47
C SER A 138 5.78 12.67 -10.99
N PHE A 139 6.01 11.57 -10.26
CA PHE A 139 6.54 11.64 -8.90
C PHE A 139 7.97 12.19 -8.83
N LEU A 140 8.83 11.87 -9.81
CA LEU A 140 10.23 12.31 -9.82
C LEU A 140 10.39 13.78 -10.21
N LEU A 141 9.58 14.26 -11.14
CA LEU A 141 9.66 15.64 -11.61
C LEU A 141 8.93 16.63 -10.71
N ASN A 142 8.15 16.17 -9.74
CA ASN A 142 7.47 17.08 -8.82
C ASN A 142 8.46 17.65 -7.80
N PRO A 143 8.67 18.98 -7.75
CA PRO A 143 9.61 19.61 -6.81
C PRO A 143 9.19 19.49 -5.33
N SER A 144 7.92 19.12 -5.08
CA SER A 144 7.38 18.84 -3.74
C SER A 144 7.42 17.34 -3.40
N SER A 145 8.07 16.52 -4.23
CA SER A 145 8.13 15.07 -4.04
C SER A 145 9.02 14.69 -2.85
N PRO A 146 8.52 13.88 -1.91
CA PRO A 146 9.33 13.38 -0.78
C PRO A 146 10.44 12.41 -1.24
N LEU A 147 10.41 11.93 -2.49
CA LEU A 147 11.37 10.98 -3.08
C LEU A 147 12.62 11.64 -3.69
N LEU A 148 12.73 12.97 -3.65
CA LEU A 148 13.88 13.72 -4.19
C LEU A 148 15.24 13.36 -3.52
N PRO A 149 15.35 13.16 -2.19
CA PRO A 149 16.66 12.90 -1.58
C PRO A 149 17.31 11.53 -1.91
N PRO A 150 16.57 10.39 -1.96
CA PRO A 150 17.20 9.08 -2.21
C PRO A 150 17.60 8.83 -3.67
N LEU A 151 16.87 9.37 -4.66
CA LEU A 151 17.01 8.99 -6.07
C LEU A 151 17.96 9.88 -6.88
N ALA A 152 18.28 11.08 -6.42
CA ALA A 152 19.36 11.90 -7.01
C ALA A 152 20.71 11.14 -7.04
N ARG A 153 20.91 10.17 -6.14
CA ARG A 153 22.09 9.30 -6.10
C ARG A 153 22.07 8.15 -7.12
N LEU A 154 20.91 7.70 -7.57
CA LEU A 154 20.76 6.59 -8.51
C LEU A 154 20.93 7.02 -9.98
N PHE A 155 20.62 8.29 -10.30
CA PHE A 155 20.79 8.85 -11.65
C PHE A 155 22.05 9.71 -11.81
N SER A 156 22.84 9.90 -10.76
CA SER A 156 24.17 10.50 -10.84
C SER A 156 25.21 9.44 -11.22
N THR A 157 25.13 8.87 -12.42
CA THR A 157 26.28 8.15 -12.98
C THR A 157 27.24 9.17 -13.60
N PRO A 158 28.56 9.11 -13.32
CA PRO A 158 29.51 9.91 -14.07
C PRO A 158 29.54 9.38 -15.51
N SER A 159 29.44 10.26 -16.50
CA SER A 159 29.63 9.89 -17.90
C SER A 159 30.97 9.17 -18.08
N PRO A 160 31.04 8.08 -18.86
CA PRO A 160 32.31 7.42 -19.12
C PRO A 160 33.20 8.39 -19.90
N LYS A 161 34.39 8.68 -19.35
CA LYS A 161 35.43 9.41 -20.07
C LYS A 161 35.84 8.54 -21.25
N VAL A 162 35.49 8.98 -22.45
CA VAL A 162 36.07 8.47 -23.70
C VAL A 162 37.55 8.87 -23.67
N SER A 163 38.44 7.92 -23.40
CA SER A 163 39.87 8.09 -23.61
C SER A 163 40.19 7.83 -25.08
N SER A 164 40.47 8.89 -25.82
CA SER A 164 41.10 8.83 -27.13
C SER A 164 42.61 8.57 -26.96
N SER A 165 43.08 7.42 -27.42
CA SER A 165 44.47 7.16 -27.81
C SER A 165 44.50 6.14 -28.94
#